data_AF-A0A1U8Q5V5-F1
#
_entry.id   AF-A0A1U8Q5V5-F1
#
_cell.length_a   1.000
_cell.length_b   1.000
_cell.length_c   1.000
_cell.angle_alpha   90.00
_cell.angle_beta   90.00
_cell.angle_gamma   90.00
#
_symmetry.space_group_name_H-M   'P 1'
#
loop_
_entity.id
_entity.type
_entity.pdbx_description
1 polymer ?
#
loop_
_entity_poly.entity_id
_entity_poly.type
_entity_poly.pdbx_seq_one_letter_code
_entity_poly.pdbx_strand_id
1 'polypeptide(L)'
;MSATALSQELSKTKKLNGTNFALWKRRIRMILDEENVDYILDKSIPAKPTNDNSLAVIREYQKWEKDNRKARNCLLTFMEPDIEVVFEEYNNAKDMFEAIKETYGKITKTYVQLLIEKYYGCEMR
;
A
#
# COMPACT_ATOMS: atom_id res chain seq x y z
N MET A 1 5.50 -13.36 17.12
CA MET A 1 5.44 -14.20 15.90
C MET A 1 6.83 -14.30 15.33
N SER A 2 7.29 -15.47 14.89
CA SER A 2 8.65 -15.61 14.30
C SER A 2 8.67 -14.97 12.90
N ALA A 3 9.80 -14.37 12.51
CA ALA A 3 9.99 -13.76 11.20
C ALA A 3 9.61 -14.71 10.05
N THR A 4 9.85 -16.02 10.21
CA THR A 4 9.58 -17.05 9.20
C THR A 4 8.09 -17.24 8.91
N ALA A 5 7.23 -17.19 9.93
CA ALA A 5 5.79 -17.35 9.76
C ALA A 5 5.16 -16.15 9.03
N LEU A 6 5.68 -14.95 9.31
CA LEU A 6 5.26 -13.73 8.65
C LEU A 6 5.72 -13.71 7.18
N SER A 7 6.98 -14.06 6.90
CA SER A 7 7.48 -14.18 5.52
C SER A 7 6.73 -15.24 4.68
N GLN A 8 6.35 -16.38 5.27
CA GLN A 8 5.50 -17.38 4.59
C GLN A 8 4.08 -16.91 4.31
N GLU A 9 3.53 -16.05 5.16
CA GLU A 9 2.22 -15.45 4.93
C GLU A 9 2.29 -14.33 3.89
N LEU A 10 3.41 -13.59 3.84
CA LEU A 10 3.68 -12.59 2.81
C LEU A 10 3.89 -13.21 1.43
N SER A 11 4.51 -14.39 1.33
CA SER A 11 4.68 -15.09 0.04
C SER A 11 3.34 -15.56 -0.57
N LYS A 12 2.28 -15.67 0.25
CA LYS A 12 0.92 -15.94 -0.20
C LYS A 12 0.12 -14.67 -0.52
N THR A 13 0.74 -13.49 -0.44
CA THR A 13 0.06 -12.22 -0.74
C THR A 13 -0.39 -12.24 -2.19
N LYS A 14 -1.71 -12.25 -2.39
CA LYS A 14 -2.29 -12.09 -3.72
C LYS A 14 -2.00 -10.67 -4.20
N LYS A 15 -1.49 -10.56 -5.42
CA LYS A 15 -1.39 -9.30 -6.14
C LYS A 15 -2.76 -8.60 -6.20
N LEU A 16 -2.75 -7.27 -6.22
CA LEU A 16 -3.96 -6.49 -6.42
C LEU A 16 -4.55 -6.86 -7.78
N ASN A 17 -5.81 -7.29 -7.79
CA ASN A 17 -6.51 -7.77 -8.99
C ASN A 17 -7.86 -7.06 -9.21
N GLY A 18 -8.00 -5.88 -8.61
CA GLY A 18 -9.20 -5.05 -8.67
C GLY A 18 -10.32 -5.41 -7.71
N THR A 19 -10.38 -6.65 -7.18
CA THR A 19 -11.45 -7.09 -6.27
C THR A 19 -11.01 -7.29 -4.82
N ASN A 20 -9.71 -7.43 -4.59
CA ASN A 20 -9.12 -7.83 -3.32
C ASN A 20 -8.47 -6.68 -2.52
N PHE A 21 -8.79 -5.41 -2.83
CA PHE A 21 -8.12 -4.24 -2.26
C PHE A 21 -8.02 -4.26 -0.74
N ALA A 22 -9.09 -4.60 -0.01
CA ALA A 22 -9.07 -4.61 1.46
C ALA A 22 -8.01 -5.57 2.03
N LEU A 23 -7.90 -6.76 1.45
CA LEU A 23 -6.92 -7.76 1.87
C LEU A 23 -5.51 -7.37 1.41
N TRP A 24 -5.38 -6.95 0.15
CA TRP A 24 -4.12 -6.47 -0.42
C TRP A 24 -3.52 -5.32 0.41
N LYS A 25 -4.34 -4.30 0.72
CA LYS A 25 -3.94 -3.15 1.54
C LYS A 25 -3.40 -3.59 2.90
N ARG A 26 -4.09 -4.51 3.58
CA ARG A 26 -3.65 -5.03 4.88
C ARG A 26 -2.28 -5.70 4.77
N ARG A 27 -2.05 -6.50 3.72
CA ARG A 27 -0.77 -7.20 3.51
C ARG A 27 0.36 -6.22 3.18
N ILE A 28 0.13 -5.28 2.27
CA ILE A 28 1.11 -4.23 1.94
C ILE A 28 1.52 -3.46 3.19
N ARG A 29 0.56 -3.07 4.04
CA ARG A 29 0.88 -2.35 5.28
C ARG A 29 1.77 -3.17 6.22
N MET A 30 1.56 -4.48 6.33
CA MET A 30 2.44 -5.34 7.13
C MET A 30 3.87 -5.40 6.55
N ILE A 31 4.01 -5.54 5.24
CA ILE A 31 5.33 -5.56 4.56
C ILE A 31 6.08 -4.25 4.80
N LEU A 32 5.39 -3.11 4.65
CA LEU A 32 6.02 -1.80 4.83
C LEU A 32 6.36 -1.51 6.29
N ASP A 33 5.57 -2.00 7.24
CA ASP A 33 5.84 -1.91 8.67
C ASP A 33 7.08 -2.72 9.06
N GLU A 34 7.22 -3.95 8.55
CA GLU A 34 8.42 -4.78 8.73
C GLU A 34 9.69 -4.09 8.22
N GLU A 35 9.59 -3.35 7.12
CA GLU A 35 10.67 -2.56 6.54
C GLU A 35 10.84 -1.16 7.20
N ASN A 36 10.01 -0.79 8.17
CA ASN A 36 9.97 0.52 8.83
C ASN A 36 9.75 1.70 7.87
N VAL A 37 9.00 1.49 6.79
CA VAL A 37 8.68 2.50 5.76
C VAL A 37 7.19 2.74 5.57
N ASP A 38 6.33 2.11 6.37
CA ASP A 38 4.87 2.31 6.41
C ASP A 38 4.47 3.79 6.42
N TYR A 39 5.23 4.61 7.17
CA TYR A 39 4.95 6.02 7.40
C TYR A 39 4.89 6.85 6.13
N ILE A 40 5.56 6.39 5.05
CA ILE A 40 5.57 7.04 3.74
C ILE A 40 4.15 7.18 3.20
N LEU A 41 3.26 6.23 3.48
CA LEU A 41 1.91 6.22 2.93
C LEU A 41 0.97 7.22 3.62
N ASP A 42 1.31 7.73 4.80
CA ASP A 42 0.44 8.60 5.59
C ASP A 42 1.01 10.01 5.76
N LYS A 43 2.31 10.12 6.04
CA LYS A 43 2.93 11.42 6.35
C LYS A 43 2.93 12.34 5.13
N SER A 44 2.97 13.64 5.37
CA SER A 44 3.15 14.63 4.30
C SER A 44 4.50 14.42 3.61
N ILE A 45 4.52 14.62 2.30
CA ILE A 45 5.76 14.66 1.51
C ILE A 45 6.60 15.84 2.02
N PRO A 46 7.85 15.63 2.45
CA PRO A 46 8.71 16.71 2.91
C PRO A 46 9.07 17.62 1.73
N ALA A 47 9.20 18.91 2.01
CA ALA A 47 9.70 19.86 1.02
C ALA A 47 11.12 19.50 0.60
N LYS A 48 11.41 19.62 -0.71
CA LYS A 48 12.76 19.40 -1.22
C LYS A 48 13.70 20.45 -0.63
N PRO A 49 14.82 20.04 0.01
CA PRO A 49 15.76 20.98 0.59
C PRO A 49 16.50 21.78 -0.47
N THR A 50 16.90 22.99 -0.12
CA THR A 50 17.82 23.86 -0.85
C THR A 50 19.24 23.73 -0.30
N ASN A 51 20.22 24.27 -1.02
CA ASN A 51 21.63 24.25 -0.62
C ASN A 51 21.91 25.04 0.68
N ASP A 52 20.98 25.90 1.09
CA ASP A 52 21.07 26.70 2.32
C ASP A 52 20.58 25.93 3.55
N ASN A 53 19.95 24.76 3.37
CA ASN A 53 19.50 23.95 4.48
C ASN A 53 20.66 23.23 5.18
N SER A 54 20.45 22.94 6.46
CA SER A 54 21.43 22.17 7.23
C SER A 54 21.65 20.77 6.65
N LEU A 55 22.85 20.22 6.84
CA LEU A 55 23.17 18.85 6.44
C LEU A 55 22.21 17.81 7.04
N ALA A 56 21.66 18.08 8.22
CA ALA A 56 20.68 17.21 8.86
C ALA A 56 19.38 17.13 8.05
N VAL A 57 18.86 18.27 7.60
CA VAL A 57 17.65 18.36 6.76
C VAL A 57 17.86 17.66 5.41
N ILE A 58 19.03 17.86 4.79
CA ILE A 58 19.37 17.19 3.52
C ILE A 58 19.41 15.67 3.69
N ARG A 59 20.05 15.18 4.77
CA ARG A 59 20.12 13.74 5.06
C ARG A 59 18.76 13.13 5.35
N GLU A 60 17.90 13.85 6.07
CA GLU A 60 16.53 13.40 6.36
C GLU A 60 15.71 13.28 5.08
N TYR A 61 15.79 14.26 4.17
CA TYR A 61 15.14 14.18 2.86
C TYR A 61 15.66 13.01 2.02
N GLN A 62 16.98 12.78 1.98
CA GLN A 62 17.57 11.65 1.26
C GLN A 62 17.11 10.30 1.83
N LYS A 63 17.00 10.18 3.16
CA LYS A 63 16.43 8.99 3.80
C LYS A 63 14.98 8.81 3.37
N TRP A 64 14.18 9.87 3.43
CA TRP A 64 12.79 9.84 3.00
C TRP A 64 12.66 9.42 1.52
N GLU A 65 13.50 9.93 0.62
CA GLU A 65 13.47 9.59 -0.81
C GLU A 65 13.75 8.09 -1.04
N LYS A 66 14.71 7.54 -0.30
CA LYS A 66 15.03 6.10 -0.33
C LYS A 66 13.86 5.27 0.17
N ASP A 67 13.26 5.66 1.29
CA ASP A 67 12.11 4.96 1.88
C ASP A 67 10.87 5.06 0.96
N ASN A 68 10.65 6.22 0.34
CA ASN A 68 9.61 6.44 -0.67
C ASN A 68 9.78 5.49 -1.86
N ARG A 69 11.00 5.35 -2.38
CA ARG A 69 11.30 4.43 -3.49
C ARG A 69 11.03 2.98 -3.11
N LYS A 70 11.41 2.56 -1.89
CA LYS A 70 11.10 1.22 -1.38
C LYS A 70 9.59 0.98 -1.33
N ALA A 71 8.83 1.91 -0.73
CA ALA A 71 7.39 1.79 -0.61
C ALA A 71 6.71 1.75 -1.98
N ARG A 72 7.13 2.61 -2.91
CA ARG A 72 6.63 2.66 -4.29
C ARG A 72 6.86 1.32 -5.00
N ASN A 73 8.07 0.80 -4.94
CA ASN A 73 8.41 -0.48 -5.58
C ASN A 73 7.63 -1.65 -4.96
N CYS A 74 7.41 -1.62 -3.65
CA CYS A 74 6.57 -2.60 -2.97
C CYS A 74 5.13 -2.57 -3.49
N LEU A 75 4.52 -1.38 -3.62
CA LEU A 75 3.17 -1.24 -4.17
C LEU A 75 3.07 -1.88 -5.57
N LEU A 76 3.96 -1.51 -6.49
CA LEU A 76 3.98 -2.02 -7.88
C LEU A 76 4.20 -3.54 -7.94
N THR A 77 5.17 -4.06 -7.18
CA THR A 77 5.51 -5.50 -7.17
C THR A 77 4.30 -6.37 -6.83
N PHE A 78 3.42 -5.88 -5.95
CA PHE A 78 2.23 -6.58 -5.51
C PHE A 78 0.97 -6.18 -6.30
N MET A 79 1.10 -5.75 -7.55
CA MET A 79 -0.02 -5.56 -8.49
C MET A 79 0.03 -6.58 -9.62
N GLU A 80 -1.13 -6.90 -10.20
CA GLU A 80 -1.18 -7.57 -11.50
C GLU A 80 -0.64 -6.63 -12.59
N PRO A 81 0.02 -7.16 -13.65
CA PRO A 81 0.73 -6.32 -14.62
C PRO A 81 -0.14 -5.27 -15.33
N ASP A 82 -1.42 -5.58 -15.56
CA ASP A 82 -2.38 -4.66 -16.17
C ASP A 82 -2.75 -3.48 -15.26
N ILE A 83 -2.68 -3.68 -13.94
CA ILE A 83 -2.89 -2.63 -12.93
C ILE A 83 -1.57 -1.88 -12.70
N GLU A 84 -0.44 -2.58 -12.64
CA GLU A 84 0.89 -1.99 -12.42
C GLU A 84 1.19 -0.85 -13.40
N VAL A 85 0.96 -1.08 -14.70
CA VAL A 85 1.19 -0.08 -15.77
C VAL A 85 0.32 1.18 -15.60
N VAL A 86 -0.85 1.07 -14.96
CA VAL A 86 -1.72 2.24 -14.72
C VAL A 86 -1.16 3.13 -13.61
N PHE A 87 -0.45 2.56 -12.64
CA PHE A 87 0.04 3.29 -11.47
C PHE A 87 1.54 3.58 -11.53
N GLU A 88 2.31 3.04 -12.48
CA GLU A 88 3.77 3.27 -12.54
C GLU A 88 4.17 4.74 -12.72
N GLU A 89 3.32 5.59 -13.30
CA GLU A 89 3.60 7.01 -13.52
C GLU A 89 3.66 7.86 -12.23
N TYR A 90 3.19 7.34 -11.08
CA TYR A 90 3.22 8.09 -9.83
C TYR A 90 4.64 8.19 -9.26
N ASN A 91 5.12 9.42 -9.03
CA ASN A 91 6.47 9.69 -8.54
C ASN A 91 6.68 9.34 -7.05
N ASN A 92 5.63 9.35 -6.24
CA ASN A 92 5.70 9.05 -4.82
C ASN A 92 4.66 8.01 -4.42
N ALA A 93 5.02 7.21 -3.41
CA ALA A 93 4.21 6.08 -2.97
C ALA A 93 2.90 6.52 -2.30
N LYS A 94 2.87 7.72 -1.70
CA LYS A 94 1.68 8.26 -1.05
C LYS A 94 0.58 8.53 -2.07
N ASP A 95 0.86 9.37 -3.07
CA ASP A 95 -0.11 9.75 -4.09
C ASP A 95 -0.56 8.51 -4.88
N MET A 96 0.37 7.59 -5.17
CA MET A 96 0.05 6.29 -5.77
C MET A 96 -0.96 5.52 -4.90
N PHE A 97 -0.69 5.39 -3.61
CA PHE A 97 -1.55 4.65 -2.67
C PHE A 97 -2.92 5.29 -2.50
N GLU A 98 -3.00 6.62 -2.49
CA GLU A 98 -4.25 7.37 -2.47
C GLU A 98 -5.07 7.11 -3.74
N ALA A 99 -4.46 7.19 -4.93
CA ALA A 99 -5.12 6.90 -6.19
C ALA A 99 -5.64 5.44 -6.28
N ILE A 100 -4.86 4.47 -5.80
CA ILE A 100 -5.28 3.06 -5.73
C ILE A 100 -6.49 2.92 -4.79
N LYS A 101 -6.48 3.61 -3.64
CA LYS A 101 -7.59 3.62 -2.68
C LYS A 101 -8.84 4.27 -3.27
N GLU A 102 -8.71 5.32 -4.08
CA GLU A 102 -9.85 5.93 -4.76
C GLU A 102 -10.45 5.01 -5.83
N THR A 103 -9.58 4.29 -6.54
CA THR A 103 -9.97 3.37 -7.63
C THR A 103 -10.61 2.09 -7.09
N TYR A 104 -9.99 1.42 -6.12
CA TYR A 104 -10.39 0.08 -5.65
C TYR A 104 -10.86 0.04 -4.20
N GLY A 105 -10.68 1.12 -3.43
CA GLY A 105 -11.06 1.18 -2.01
C GLY A 105 -12.53 1.49 -1.76
N LYS A 106 -13.29 1.84 -2.81
CA LYS A 106 -14.74 1.87 -2.72
C LYS A 106 -15.22 0.44 -2.59
N ILE A 107 -15.90 0.12 -1.50
CA ILE A 107 -16.61 -1.14 -1.40
C ILE A 107 -17.61 -1.17 -2.54
N THR A 108 -17.44 -2.09 -3.48
CA THR A 108 -18.40 -2.24 -4.58
C THR A 108 -19.76 -2.55 -3.97
N LYS A 109 -20.84 -1.95 -4.49
CA LYS A 109 -22.21 -2.28 -4.04
C LYS A 109 -22.43 -3.80 -4.04
N THR A 110 -21.82 -4.51 -4.99
CA THR A 110 -21.79 -5.96 -5.08
C THR A 110 -21.15 -6.65 -3.87
N TYR A 111 -20.02 -6.14 -3.35
CA TYR A 111 -19.40 -6.71 -2.15
C TYR A 111 -20.23 -6.45 -0.89
N VAL A 112 -20.82 -5.25 -0.76
CA VAL A 112 -21.78 -4.98 0.33
C VAL A 112 -22.97 -5.94 0.23
N GLN A 113 -23.52 -6.11 -0.98
CA GLN A 113 -24.64 -7.00 -1.25
C GLN A 113 -24.33 -8.46 -0.88
N LEU A 114 -23.16 -8.98 -1.27
CA LEU A 114 -22.72 -10.33 -0.91
C LEU A 114 -22.51 -10.51 0.61
N LEU A 115 -22.00 -9.49 1.30
CA LEU A 115 -21.86 -9.53 2.75
C LEU A 115 -23.23 -9.52 3.46
N ILE A 116 -24.17 -8.74 2.95
CA ILE A 116 -25.56 -8.69 3.42
C ILE A 116 -26.23 -10.06 3.22
N GLU A 117 -26.12 -10.64 2.02
CA GLU A 117 -26.67 -11.97 1.71
C GLU A 117 -26.07 -13.06 2.59
N LYS A 118 -24.75 -13.01 2.83
CA LYS A 118 -24.07 -13.93 3.74
C LYS A 118 -24.56 -13.77 5.18
N TYR A 119 -24.73 -12.53 5.65
CA TYR A 119 -25.20 -12.24 7.01
C TYR A 119 -26.61 -12.80 7.22
N TYR A 120 -27.54 -12.49 6.32
CA TYR A 120 -28.92 -12.99 6.39
C TYR A 120 -29.03 -14.50 6.13
N GLY A 121 -28.15 -15.08 5.31
CA GLY A 121 -28.05 -16.53 5.13
C GLY A 121 -27.51 -17.29 6.35
N CYS A 122 -26.83 -16.59 7.26
CA CYS A 122 -26.35 -17.14 8.53
C CYS A 122 -27.33 -16.96 9.69
N GLU A 123 -28.20 -15.95 9.70
CA GLU A 123 -29.24 -15.77 10.74
C GLU A 123 -30.46 -16.70 10.56
N MET A 124 -30.64 -17.28 9.36
CA MET A 124 -31.80 -18.13 9.02
C MET A 124 -31.48 -19.64 9.04
N ARG A 125 -30.48 -20.07 9.82
CA ARG A 125 -30.15 -21.48 10.04
C ARG A 125 -30.23 -21.87 11.51
#